data_AF-A0A6U5HCB6-F1
#
_entry.id   AF-A0A6U5HCB6-F1
#
_cell.length_a   1.000
_cell.length_b   1.000
_cell.length_c   1.000
_cell.angle_alpha   90.00
_cell.angle_beta   90.00
_cell.angle_gamma   90.00
#
_symmetry.space_group_name_H-M   'P 1'
#
loop_
_entity.id
_entity.type
_entity.pdbx_description
1 polymer ?
#
loop_
_entity_poly.entity_id
_entity_poly.type
_entity_poly.pdbx_seq_one_letter_code
_entity_poly.pdbx_strand_id
1 'polypeptide(L)'
;MTASALKIILFLSSVDLSLSLGSSSLLKTLKTVRPRCRTRPYLKNCPSTRRSFRPVSDPFRNDDLEALVGDASPLSDPMVGMPWTASISGDPADRLKFMHFWTWQLSYMREHLADLELVPYPPDLTYRENRAKQARVVTLTFRSREYRKIRLTYYDGGPAIQIFNSLWYPSDALDLPLLGGEMLGFRRGRHLAVVDHLPVREGTDLEPAHAAALARIRRRHPPLWGEMSDRFYDPTRYRSGEMLF
;
A
#
# COMPACT_ATOMS: atom_id res chain seq x y z
N MET A 1 -12.00 20.71 -10.53
CA MET A 1 -11.14 19.57 -10.14
C MET A 1 -10.32 19.14 -11.35
N THR A 2 -9.02 18.86 -11.20
CA THR A 2 -8.25 18.15 -12.24
C THR A 2 -8.54 16.66 -12.17
N ALA A 3 -8.65 15.99 -13.32
CA ALA A 3 -9.06 14.58 -13.37
C ALA A 3 -8.04 13.62 -12.71
N SER A 4 -6.77 14.02 -12.63
CA SER A 4 -5.66 13.19 -12.13
C SER A 4 -5.78 12.86 -10.64
N ALA A 5 -6.27 13.76 -9.78
CA ALA A 5 -6.43 13.42 -8.35
C ALA A 5 -7.48 12.30 -8.14
N LEU A 6 -8.61 12.38 -8.85
CA LEU A 6 -9.70 11.41 -8.75
C LEU A 6 -9.33 10.03 -9.32
N LYS A 7 -8.40 9.98 -10.29
CA LYS A 7 -7.94 8.74 -10.92
C LYS A 7 -7.01 7.90 -10.03
N ILE A 8 -6.11 8.51 -9.25
CA ILE A 8 -5.27 7.78 -8.25
C ILE A 8 -6.18 7.01 -7.27
N ILE A 9 -7.19 7.71 -6.77
CA ILE A 9 -8.22 7.21 -5.85
C ILE A 9 -9.04 6.09 -6.47
N LEU A 10 -9.38 6.19 -7.77
CA LEU A 10 -10.10 5.13 -8.48
C LEU A 10 -9.24 3.85 -8.61
N PHE A 11 -7.94 3.95 -8.85
CA PHE A 11 -7.08 2.78 -8.94
C PHE A 11 -6.91 2.04 -7.61
N LEU A 12 -6.79 2.76 -6.49
CA LEU A 12 -6.82 2.16 -5.15
C LEU A 12 -8.16 1.44 -4.84
N SER A 13 -9.21 1.68 -5.63
CA SER A 13 -10.49 0.95 -5.57
C SER A 13 -10.65 -0.16 -6.63
N SER A 14 -9.64 -0.39 -7.48
CA SER A 14 -9.58 -1.46 -8.49
C SER A 14 -8.46 -2.47 -8.27
N VAL A 15 -7.49 -2.21 -7.37
CA VAL A 15 -6.57 -3.24 -6.87
C VAL A 15 -7.34 -4.17 -5.93
N ASP A 16 -7.60 -5.39 -6.38
CA ASP A 16 -8.35 -6.37 -5.60
C ASP A 16 -7.45 -6.96 -4.49
N LEU A 17 -7.54 -6.38 -3.29
CA LEU A 17 -6.74 -6.68 -2.09
C LEU A 17 -7.08 -8.06 -1.46
N SER A 18 -7.11 -9.09 -2.30
CA SER A 18 -7.42 -10.49 -2.00
C SER A 18 -6.24 -11.22 -1.34
N LEU A 19 -5.79 -10.74 -0.18
CA LEU A 19 -4.80 -11.44 0.65
C LEU A 19 -5.34 -12.82 1.07
N SER A 20 -4.84 -13.86 0.39
CA SER A 20 -5.24 -15.26 0.59
C SER A 20 -4.91 -15.76 2.00
N LEU A 21 -5.92 -15.81 2.87
CA LEU A 21 -5.83 -16.40 4.20
C LEU A 21 -5.82 -17.93 4.10
N GLY A 22 -4.63 -18.48 3.84
CA GLY A 22 -4.38 -19.92 3.77
C GLY A 22 -4.73 -20.64 5.08
N SER A 23 -5.86 -21.35 5.08
CA SER A 23 -6.26 -22.22 6.18
C SER A 23 -5.39 -23.48 6.23
N SER A 24 -4.69 -23.71 7.34
CA SER A 24 -4.15 -25.03 7.68
C SER A 24 -4.30 -25.31 9.16
N SER A 25 -4.99 -26.40 9.48
CA SER A 25 -5.07 -26.96 10.83
C SER A 25 -4.00 -28.04 10.99
N LEU A 26 -3.35 -28.11 12.17
CA LEU A 26 -2.91 -29.37 12.77
C LEU A 26 -2.41 -29.20 14.23
N LEU A 27 -3.20 -29.75 15.16
CA LEU A 27 -2.86 -30.32 16.47
C LEU A 27 -1.51 -29.98 17.14
N LYS A 28 -1.59 -29.49 18.39
CA LYS A 28 -1.05 -30.24 19.56
C LYS A 28 -1.64 -29.82 20.92
N THR A 29 -2.21 -30.82 21.59
CA THR A 29 -2.39 -31.07 23.03
C THR A 29 -2.05 -29.99 24.06
N LEU A 30 -3.02 -29.63 24.90
CA LEU A 30 -2.83 -29.35 26.32
C LEU A 30 -4.03 -29.86 27.15
N LYS A 31 -3.81 -30.19 28.43
CA LYS A 31 -4.80 -30.81 29.32
C LYS A 31 -5.24 -29.86 30.44
N THR A 32 -6.55 -29.65 30.63
CA THR A 32 -7.12 -29.28 31.95
C THR A 32 -8.60 -29.62 32.09
N VAL A 33 -8.91 -30.42 33.12
CA VAL A 33 -10.09 -30.48 34.03
C VAL A 33 -11.49 -30.01 33.55
N ARG A 34 -12.52 -30.84 33.81
CA ARG A 34 -13.96 -30.48 33.84
C ARG A 34 -14.49 -30.43 35.28
N PRO A 35 -15.60 -29.72 35.53
CA PRO A 35 -16.91 -30.39 35.72
C PRO A 35 -17.99 -29.81 34.76
N ARG A 36 -18.95 -30.57 34.20
CA ARG A 36 -20.19 -31.12 34.81
C ARG A 36 -20.96 -30.06 35.61
N CYS A 37 -22.24 -29.74 35.38
CA CYS A 37 -23.29 -30.15 34.42
C CYS A 37 -24.29 -28.97 34.29
N ARG A 38 -25.37 -28.92 33.47
CA ARG A 38 -26.20 -29.86 32.66
C ARG A 38 -26.73 -28.99 31.46
N THR A 39 -27.76 -29.23 30.61
CA THR A 39 -28.81 -30.25 30.46
C THR A 39 -28.96 -30.71 28.98
N ARG A 40 -29.91 -30.14 28.21
CA ARG A 40 -30.44 -30.55 26.87
C ARG A 40 -31.38 -29.43 26.33
N PRO A 41 -32.01 -29.52 25.14
CA PRO A 41 -31.40 -29.65 23.80
C PRO A 41 -32.06 -28.73 22.74
N TYR A 42 -31.43 -28.52 21.57
CA TYR A 42 -32.16 -28.53 20.29
C TYR A 42 -31.18 -28.66 19.11
N LEU A 43 -31.34 -29.73 18.31
CA LEU A 43 -30.71 -29.88 17.00
C LEU A 43 -31.84 -30.05 15.97
N LYS A 44 -31.89 -29.16 14.98
CA LYS A 44 -32.67 -29.36 13.75
C LYS A 44 -31.88 -28.83 12.55
N ASN A 45 -31.46 -29.78 11.72
CA ASN A 45 -31.30 -29.71 10.27
C ASN A 45 -30.69 -28.43 9.66
N CYS A 46 -29.41 -28.51 9.26
CA CYS A 46 -28.84 -27.66 8.22
C CYS A 46 -28.28 -28.56 7.10
N PRO A 47 -28.73 -28.45 5.82
CA PRO A 47 -28.33 -29.38 4.77
C PRO A 47 -26.86 -29.21 4.34
N SER A 48 -26.17 -30.34 4.11
CA SER A 48 -24.78 -30.33 3.65
C SER A 48 -24.66 -30.07 2.14
N THR A 49 -24.30 -28.85 1.74
CA THR A 49 -23.92 -28.53 0.36
C THR A 49 -22.40 -28.44 0.20
N ARG A 50 -21.75 -29.59 -0.03
CA ARG A 50 -20.37 -29.62 -0.54
C ARG A 50 -20.32 -29.04 -1.96
N ARG A 51 -20.16 -27.72 -2.09
CA ARG A 51 -19.61 -27.14 -3.32
C ARG A 51 -18.10 -27.35 -3.30
N SER A 52 -17.58 -28.06 -4.30
CA SER A 52 -16.15 -28.15 -4.54
C SER A 52 -15.63 -26.79 -4.99
N PHE A 53 -14.82 -26.14 -4.16
CA PHE A 53 -13.98 -25.04 -4.61
C PHE A 53 -13.00 -25.59 -5.64
N ARG A 54 -13.22 -25.25 -6.92
CA ARG A 54 -12.11 -25.21 -7.87
C ARG A 54 -11.24 -24.00 -7.49
N PRO A 55 -9.91 -24.10 -7.46
CA PRO A 55 -9.08 -22.90 -7.43
C PRO A 55 -9.40 -22.09 -8.68
N VAL A 56 -9.74 -20.81 -8.50
CA VAL A 56 -9.72 -19.85 -9.60
C VAL A 56 -8.25 -19.66 -9.97
N SER A 57 -7.94 -19.73 -11.27
CA SER A 57 -6.60 -19.45 -11.76
C SER A 57 -6.20 -18.03 -11.41
N ASP A 58 -5.02 -17.86 -10.83
CA ASP A 58 -4.43 -16.55 -10.52
C ASP A 58 -4.44 -15.68 -11.80
N PRO A 59 -5.19 -14.56 -11.83
CA PRO A 59 -5.52 -13.88 -13.09
C PRO A 59 -4.38 -13.03 -13.66
N PHE A 60 -3.27 -12.89 -12.95
CA PHE A 60 -2.09 -12.15 -13.39
C PHE A 60 -0.85 -13.04 -13.31
N ARG A 61 -0.23 -13.30 -14.47
CA ARG A 61 1.09 -13.94 -14.51
C ARG A 61 2.16 -12.86 -14.42
N ASN A 62 3.34 -13.23 -13.94
CA ASN A 62 4.51 -12.33 -14.01
C ASN A 62 4.82 -11.92 -15.45
N ASP A 63 4.45 -12.76 -16.43
CA ASP A 63 4.54 -12.54 -17.87
C ASP A 63 3.89 -11.18 -18.29
N ASP A 64 2.83 -10.75 -17.60
CA ASP A 64 2.09 -9.51 -17.89
C ASP A 64 2.85 -8.23 -17.46
N LEU A 65 3.88 -8.35 -16.60
CA LEU A 65 4.67 -7.20 -16.10
C LEU A 65 5.70 -6.71 -17.12
N GLU A 66 6.25 -7.57 -17.98
CA GLU A 66 7.23 -7.14 -19.00
C GLU A 66 6.55 -6.36 -20.14
N ALA A 67 5.29 -6.68 -20.46
CA ALA A 67 4.50 -5.96 -21.46
C ALA A 67 4.20 -4.49 -21.09
N LEU A 68 4.34 -4.11 -19.80
CA LEU A 68 4.16 -2.74 -19.32
C LEU A 68 5.44 -1.89 -19.35
N VAL A 69 6.58 -2.44 -19.80
CA VAL A 69 7.86 -1.73 -19.90
C VAL A 69 8.11 -1.24 -21.34
N GLY A 70 7.06 -0.72 -21.99
CA GLY A 70 7.12 -0.20 -23.37
C GLY A 70 7.78 1.18 -23.47
N ASP A 71 8.86 1.24 -24.25
CA ASP A 71 9.65 2.39 -24.72
C ASP A 71 10.11 3.49 -23.73
N ALA A 72 11.38 3.87 -23.87
CA ALA A 72 12.07 4.77 -22.95
C ALA A 72 11.71 6.26 -23.18
N SER A 73 10.73 6.75 -22.43
CA SER A 73 10.49 8.20 -22.23
C SER A 73 11.70 8.90 -21.56
N PRO A 74 11.88 10.24 -21.69
CA PRO A 74 13.18 10.92 -21.50
C PRO A 74 13.69 11.06 -20.05
N LEU A 75 13.14 10.29 -19.11
CA LEU A 75 13.77 10.03 -17.80
C LEU A 75 14.88 8.98 -17.97
N SER A 76 15.86 9.28 -18.83
CA SER A 76 16.94 8.36 -19.24
C SER A 76 18.13 8.32 -18.29
N ASP A 77 18.14 9.16 -17.24
CA ASP A 77 19.05 9.04 -16.11
C ASP A 77 18.64 7.79 -15.28
N PRO A 78 19.49 6.75 -15.16
CA PRO A 78 19.10 5.50 -14.52
C PRO A 78 18.73 5.72 -13.05
N MET A 79 17.46 5.49 -12.71
CA MET A 79 16.79 5.81 -11.44
C MET A 79 17.30 4.99 -10.23
N VAL A 80 18.61 5.07 -9.95
CA VAL A 80 19.39 4.25 -9.01
C VAL A 80 19.02 2.75 -9.04
N GLY A 81 18.91 2.22 -10.26
CA GLY A 81 18.59 0.81 -10.51
C GLY A 81 17.14 0.40 -10.19
N MET A 82 16.21 1.35 -10.07
CA MET A 82 14.78 1.06 -9.90
C MET A 82 14.06 0.84 -11.25
N PRO A 83 13.03 -0.04 -11.29
CA PRO A 83 12.54 -0.89 -10.20
C PRO A 83 13.48 -2.07 -9.91
N TRP A 84 13.68 -2.43 -8.63
CA TRP A 84 14.41 -3.64 -8.28
C TRP A 84 13.60 -4.90 -8.62
N THR A 85 14.26 -5.93 -9.14
CA THR A 85 13.63 -7.21 -9.55
C THR A 85 13.67 -8.29 -8.48
N ALA A 86 14.66 -8.26 -7.57
CA ALA A 86 14.82 -9.20 -6.46
C ALA A 86 15.20 -8.47 -5.15
N SER A 87 14.90 -9.06 -3.99
CA SER A 87 15.18 -8.45 -2.67
C SER A 87 16.65 -8.53 -2.25
N ILE A 88 17.08 -7.60 -1.38
CA ILE A 88 18.44 -7.47 -0.85
C ILE A 88 18.90 -8.67 -0.01
N SER A 89 18.01 -9.56 0.42
CA SER A 89 18.40 -10.81 1.09
C SER A 89 19.05 -11.82 0.14
N GLY A 90 18.76 -11.72 -1.17
CA GLY A 90 19.23 -12.66 -2.20
C GLY A 90 18.45 -13.99 -2.25
N ASP A 91 17.46 -14.19 -1.37
CA ASP A 91 16.60 -15.38 -1.38
C ASP A 91 15.49 -15.23 -2.43
N PRO A 92 15.35 -16.14 -3.42
CA PRO A 92 14.25 -16.10 -4.39
C PRO A 92 12.84 -16.18 -3.79
N ALA A 93 12.68 -16.63 -2.53
CA ALA A 93 11.43 -16.60 -1.80
C ALA A 93 11.05 -15.19 -1.29
N ASP A 94 12.04 -14.30 -1.08
CA ASP A 94 11.82 -12.94 -0.58
C ASP A 94 11.38 -11.99 -1.71
N ARG A 95 10.08 -12.03 -2.01
CA ARG A 95 9.46 -11.09 -2.95
C ARG A 95 9.48 -9.64 -2.44
N LEU A 96 9.64 -8.70 -3.38
CA LEU A 96 9.48 -7.26 -3.17
C LEU A 96 7.98 -6.91 -3.14
N LYS A 97 7.40 -6.97 -1.94
CA LYS A 97 5.96 -7.01 -1.66
C LYS A 97 5.17 -5.86 -2.27
N PHE A 98 5.78 -4.68 -2.37
CA PHE A 98 5.13 -3.45 -2.80
C PHE A 98 5.65 -2.92 -4.15
N MET A 99 6.52 -3.65 -4.86
CA MET A 99 7.13 -3.15 -6.09
C MET A 99 6.09 -2.89 -7.20
N HIS A 100 4.96 -3.61 -7.19
CA HIS A 100 3.84 -3.37 -8.10
C HIS A 100 3.16 -2.00 -7.85
N PHE A 101 3.10 -1.51 -6.61
CA PHE A 101 2.62 -0.15 -6.33
C PHE A 101 3.63 0.90 -6.81
N TRP A 102 4.93 0.63 -6.67
CA TRP A 102 6.00 1.50 -7.18
C TRP A 102 5.97 1.61 -8.71
N THR A 103 5.95 0.48 -9.43
CA THR A 103 5.91 0.48 -10.90
C THR A 103 4.62 1.09 -11.43
N TRP A 104 3.46 0.72 -10.86
CA TRP A 104 2.20 1.35 -11.22
C TRP A 104 2.22 2.86 -10.99
N GLN A 105 2.70 3.34 -9.83
CA GLN A 105 2.71 4.78 -9.55
C GLN A 105 3.64 5.54 -10.50
N LEU A 106 4.80 4.98 -10.87
CA LEU A 106 5.67 5.59 -11.89
C LEU A 106 4.97 5.71 -13.25
N SER A 107 4.32 4.64 -13.73
CA SER A 107 3.56 4.68 -14.99
C SER A 107 2.39 5.65 -14.91
N TYR A 108 1.63 5.64 -13.81
CA TYR A 108 0.54 6.57 -13.55
C TYR A 108 0.98 8.04 -13.62
N MET A 109 2.10 8.38 -12.95
CA MET A 109 2.61 9.75 -12.97
C MET A 109 3.01 10.17 -14.39
N ARG A 110 3.67 9.28 -15.15
CA ARG A 110 4.06 9.53 -16.55
C ARG A 110 2.86 9.71 -17.48
N GLU A 111 1.76 9.01 -17.25
CA GLU A 111 0.55 9.09 -18.09
C GLU A 111 -0.33 10.32 -17.78
N HIS A 112 -0.29 10.86 -16.55
CA HIS A 112 -1.35 11.74 -16.03
C HIS A 112 -0.89 13.05 -15.34
N LEU A 113 0.41 13.34 -15.30
CA LEU A 113 0.96 14.61 -14.78
C LEU A 113 1.67 15.38 -15.90
N ALA A 114 1.36 16.66 -16.05
CA ALA A 114 2.07 17.52 -16.97
C ALA A 114 3.44 17.91 -16.42
N ASP A 115 4.44 17.96 -17.31
CA ASP A 115 5.79 18.45 -17.00
C ASP A 115 6.48 17.66 -15.86
N LEU A 116 6.29 16.32 -15.83
CA LEU A 116 6.88 15.43 -14.83
C LEU A 116 8.41 15.34 -14.96
N GLU A 117 9.12 15.81 -13.95
CA GLU A 117 10.58 15.75 -13.83
C GLU A 117 11.03 14.98 -12.58
N LEU A 118 12.19 14.33 -12.68
CA LEU A 118 12.94 13.81 -11.52
C LEU A 118 13.75 14.97 -10.92
N VAL A 119 13.49 15.31 -9.67
CA VAL A 119 14.20 16.38 -8.95
C VAL A 119 15.45 15.80 -8.29
N PRO A 120 16.66 16.32 -8.59
CA PRO A 120 17.89 15.88 -7.95
C PRO A 120 17.80 16.01 -6.42
N TYR A 121 18.24 14.96 -5.73
CA TYR A 121 18.26 14.87 -4.28
C TYR A 121 19.68 14.43 -3.84
N PRO A 122 20.17 14.81 -2.65
CA PRO A 122 21.54 14.48 -2.22
C PRO A 122 21.81 12.97 -2.40
N PRO A 123 22.85 12.54 -3.13
CA PRO A 123 23.00 11.13 -3.53
C PRO A 123 22.98 10.15 -2.36
N ASP A 124 23.45 10.60 -1.20
CA ASP A 124 23.51 9.85 0.04
C ASP A 124 22.16 9.77 0.80
N LEU A 125 21.15 10.52 0.37
CA LEU A 125 19.75 10.39 0.78
C LEU A 125 18.90 9.73 -0.33
N THR A 126 19.33 9.82 -1.59
CA THR A 126 18.70 9.17 -2.74
C THR A 126 18.86 7.64 -2.68
N TYR A 127 20.03 7.12 -2.30
CA TYR A 127 20.24 5.69 -2.09
C TYR A 127 21.20 5.38 -0.95
N ARG A 128 20.85 4.39 -0.12
CA ARG A 128 21.75 3.77 0.87
C ARG A 128 21.56 2.27 0.90
N GLU A 129 22.66 1.53 1.00
CA GLU A 129 22.71 0.07 1.09
C GLU A 129 23.60 -0.37 2.25
N ASN A 130 23.23 -1.45 2.93
CA ASN A 130 24.05 -2.14 3.90
C ASN A 130 23.80 -3.66 3.80
N ARG A 131 24.62 -4.36 3.00
CA ARG A 131 24.51 -5.82 2.79
C ARG A 131 24.68 -6.62 4.09
N ALA A 132 25.56 -6.18 4.99
CA ALA A 132 25.78 -6.82 6.29
C ALA A 132 24.55 -6.76 7.21
N LYS A 133 23.61 -5.81 6.98
CA LYS A 133 22.31 -5.73 7.64
C LYS A 133 21.14 -6.18 6.77
N GLN A 134 21.39 -6.71 5.56
CA GLN A 134 20.40 -7.02 4.53
C GLN A 134 19.36 -5.90 4.36
N ALA A 135 19.83 -4.66 4.25
CA ALA A 135 18.98 -3.48 4.20
C ALA A 135 19.40 -2.53 3.07
N ARG A 136 18.43 -1.98 2.33
CA ARG A 136 18.62 -0.85 1.41
C ARG A 136 17.40 0.05 1.38
N VAL A 137 17.61 1.30 0.98
CA VAL A 137 16.55 2.28 0.78
C VAL A 137 16.87 3.14 -0.44
N VAL A 138 15.85 3.42 -1.24
CA VAL A 138 15.86 4.45 -2.27
C VAL A 138 14.80 5.49 -1.96
N THR A 139 15.12 6.77 -2.16
CA THR A 139 14.15 7.87 -2.11
C THR A 139 14.29 8.70 -3.38
N LEU A 140 13.23 8.76 -4.17
CA LEU A 140 13.16 9.62 -5.36
C LEU A 140 12.19 10.76 -5.09
N THR A 141 12.54 11.95 -5.58
CA THR A 141 11.67 13.12 -5.56
C THR A 141 11.33 13.52 -6.98
N PHE A 142 10.06 13.76 -7.28
CA PHE A 142 9.57 14.28 -8.55
C PHE A 142 8.91 15.64 -8.33
N ARG A 143 8.74 16.39 -9.42
CA ARG A 143 7.89 17.58 -9.50
C ARG A 143 7.08 17.48 -10.79
N SER A 144 5.89 18.06 -10.78
CA SER A 144 5.05 18.25 -11.97
C SER A 144 4.37 19.61 -11.90
N ARG A 145 3.64 19.99 -12.95
CA ARG A 145 2.80 21.19 -12.95
C ARG A 145 1.76 21.20 -11.82
N GLU A 146 1.20 20.04 -11.49
CA GLU A 146 0.17 19.88 -10.46
C GLU A 146 0.75 19.69 -9.05
N TYR A 147 1.97 19.16 -8.93
CA TYR A 147 2.60 18.79 -7.65
C TYR A 147 3.99 19.41 -7.51
N ARG A 148 4.14 20.36 -6.57
CA ARG A 148 5.43 20.99 -6.24
C ARG A 148 6.47 19.98 -5.76
N LYS A 149 6.02 18.84 -5.22
CA LYS A 149 6.86 17.71 -4.82
C LYS A 149 6.04 16.42 -4.77
N ILE A 150 6.58 15.32 -5.26
CA ILE A 150 6.12 13.96 -4.97
C ILE A 150 7.32 13.17 -4.47
N ARG A 151 7.26 12.57 -3.28
CA ARG A 151 8.33 11.72 -2.74
C ARG A 151 7.88 10.25 -2.78
N LEU A 152 8.67 9.41 -3.45
CA LEU A 152 8.59 7.96 -3.31
C LEU A 152 9.77 7.48 -2.47
N THR A 153 9.53 6.58 -1.52
CA THR A 153 10.59 5.88 -0.78
C THR A 153 10.27 4.39 -0.74
N TYR A 154 11.22 3.55 -1.15
CA TYR A 154 11.15 2.10 -0.99
C TYR A 154 12.28 1.65 -0.06
N TYR A 155 11.91 1.03 1.06
CA TYR A 155 12.83 0.34 1.97
C TYR A 155 12.69 -1.16 1.79
N ASP A 156 13.81 -1.85 1.60
CA ASP A 156 13.89 -3.30 1.51
C ASP A 156 14.86 -3.82 2.56
N GLY A 157 14.30 -4.45 3.60
CA GLY A 157 15.01 -5.16 4.67
C GLY A 157 14.85 -6.68 4.55
N GLY A 158 14.77 -7.20 3.32
CA GLY A 158 14.69 -8.62 3.05
C GLY A 158 13.40 -9.26 3.60
N PRO A 159 13.52 -10.34 4.39
CA PRO A 159 12.37 -11.00 5.01
C PRO A 159 11.85 -10.24 6.23
N ALA A 160 12.65 -9.31 6.80
CA ALA A 160 12.39 -8.70 8.10
C ALA A 160 11.29 -7.64 8.04
N ILE A 161 11.46 -6.68 7.13
CA ILE A 161 10.56 -5.56 6.89
C ILE A 161 10.75 -5.04 5.46
N GLN A 162 9.67 -4.63 4.81
CA GLN A 162 9.71 -3.79 3.63
C GLN A 162 8.74 -2.62 3.84
N ILE A 163 9.06 -1.45 3.29
CA ILE A 163 8.24 -0.23 3.40
C ILE A 163 8.12 0.42 2.04
N PHE A 164 6.93 0.84 1.66
CA PHE A 164 6.69 1.75 0.55
C PHE A 164 5.97 3.00 1.08
N ASN A 165 6.56 4.17 0.89
CA ASN A 165 5.99 5.46 1.28
C ASN A 165 5.87 6.37 0.05
N SER A 166 4.75 7.06 -0.04
CA SER A 166 4.34 7.90 -1.15
C SER A 166 3.69 9.18 -0.59
N LEU A 167 4.28 10.34 -0.84
CA LEU A 167 3.79 11.63 -0.34
C LEU A 167 3.71 12.64 -1.48
N TRP A 168 2.52 13.17 -1.72
CA TRP A 168 2.24 14.12 -2.79
C TRP A 168 1.91 15.49 -2.19
N TYR A 169 2.72 16.49 -2.53
CA TYR A 169 2.55 17.88 -2.15
C TYR A 169 2.05 18.63 -3.40
N PRO A 170 0.79 19.10 -3.43
CA PRO A 170 0.23 19.82 -4.58
C PRO A 170 0.99 21.14 -4.81
N SER A 171 0.86 21.74 -5.99
CA SER A 171 1.32 23.12 -6.23
C SER A 171 0.66 24.08 -5.23
N ASP A 172 1.39 25.06 -4.70
CA ASP A 172 0.84 26.01 -3.71
C ASP A 172 -0.27 26.91 -4.27
N ALA A 173 -0.44 26.94 -5.61
CA ALA A 173 -1.58 27.54 -6.29
C ALA A 173 -2.87 26.67 -6.24
N LEU A 174 -2.82 25.49 -5.63
CA LEU A 174 -3.92 24.54 -5.49
C LEU A 174 -4.17 24.27 -4.00
N ASP A 175 -5.32 24.72 -3.48
CA ASP A 175 -5.73 24.48 -2.09
C ASP A 175 -6.28 23.05 -1.95
N LEU A 176 -5.37 22.08 -2.05
CA LEU A 176 -5.64 20.63 -2.03
C LEU A 176 -4.94 19.98 -0.82
N PRO A 177 -5.52 18.92 -0.23
CA PRO A 177 -4.85 18.15 0.82
C PRO A 177 -3.58 17.46 0.29
N LEU A 178 -2.64 17.14 1.20
CA LEU A 178 -1.53 16.25 0.88
C LEU A 178 -2.09 14.83 0.73
N LEU A 179 -1.76 14.13 -0.35
CA LEU A 179 -2.03 12.69 -0.43
C LEU A 179 -0.86 11.93 0.19
N GLY A 180 -1.12 11.23 1.30
CA GLY A 180 -0.19 10.32 1.94
C GLY A 180 -0.58 8.88 1.75
N GLY A 181 0.39 8.04 1.38
CA GLY A 181 0.28 6.58 1.34
C GLY A 181 1.51 5.93 1.97
N GLU A 182 1.31 4.99 2.89
CA GLU A 182 2.38 4.25 3.54
C GLU A 182 1.98 2.78 3.72
N MET A 183 2.87 1.87 3.34
CA MET A 183 2.64 0.42 3.42
C MET A 183 3.85 -0.26 4.06
N LEU A 184 3.65 -0.94 5.18
CA LEU A 184 4.68 -1.72 5.88
C LEU A 184 4.32 -3.21 5.79
N GLY A 185 5.30 -4.04 5.41
CA GLY A 185 5.17 -5.49 5.35
C GLY A 185 6.22 -6.13 6.24
N PHE A 186 5.81 -6.74 7.35
CA PHE A 186 6.69 -7.31 8.37
C PHE A 186 6.82 -8.84 8.22
N ARG A 187 7.76 -9.46 8.96
CA ARG A 187 7.81 -10.93 9.15
C ARG A 187 6.44 -11.50 9.52
N ARG A 188 6.16 -12.72 9.02
CA ARG A 188 4.95 -13.52 9.30
C ARG A 188 3.64 -12.92 8.73
N GLY A 189 3.70 -12.22 7.59
CA GLY A 189 2.50 -11.78 6.87
C GLY A 189 1.67 -10.74 7.61
N ARG A 190 2.28 -9.95 8.50
CA ARG A 190 1.63 -8.78 9.10
C ARG A 190 1.88 -7.57 8.20
N HIS A 191 0.81 -6.88 7.87
CA HIS A 191 0.82 -5.68 7.04
C HIS A 191 0.21 -4.52 7.81
N LEU A 192 0.61 -3.32 7.45
CA LEU A 192 -0.01 -2.05 7.84
C LEU A 192 -0.10 -1.20 6.57
N ALA A 193 -1.26 -0.63 6.28
CA ALA A 193 -1.46 0.22 5.11
C ALA A 193 -2.24 1.46 5.52
N VAL A 194 -1.61 2.63 5.42
CA VAL A 194 -2.20 3.93 5.76
C VAL A 194 -2.36 4.72 4.48
N VAL A 195 -3.57 5.21 4.19
CA VAL A 195 -3.79 6.16 3.08
C VAL A 195 -4.74 7.25 3.53
N ASP A 196 -4.34 8.52 3.36
CA ASP A 196 -5.14 9.66 3.81
C ASP A 196 -4.94 10.91 2.93
N HIS A 197 -5.95 11.78 2.96
CA HIS A 197 -5.91 13.16 2.48
C HIS A 197 -5.64 14.06 3.70
N LEU A 198 -4.37 14.35 3.96
CA LEU A 198 -3.95 15.14 5.12
C LEU A 198 -4.31 16.63 4.87
N PRO A 199 -5.19 17.26 5.68
CA PRO A 199 -5.49 18.69 5.53
C PRO A 199 -4.24 19.55 5.77
N VAL A 200 -4.05 20.59 4.96
CA VAL A 200 -2.84 21.44 4.98
C VAL A 200 -2.87 22.47 6.12
N ARG A 201 -4.06 22.82 6.63
CA ARG A 201 -4.26 23.76 7.73
C ARG A 201 -4.92 23.03 8.91
N GLU A 202 -4.55 23.38 10.15
CA GLU A 202 -5.28 22.88 11.32
C GLU A 202 -6.68 23.51 11.38
N GLY A 203 -7.69 22.74 11.79
CA GLY A 203 -9.06 23.21 11.93
C GLY A 203 -9.84 23.44 10.63
N THR A 204 -9.30 23.07 9.46
CA THR A 204 -10.07 23.02 8.20
C THR A 204 -10.48 21.60 7.86
N ASP A 205 -11.79 21.35 7.75
CA ASP A 205 -12.32 20.11 7.19
C ASP A 205 -11.86 19.92 5.73
N LEU A 206 -11.82 18.66 5.29
CA LEU A 206 -11.64 18.37 3.87
C LEU A 206 -12.85 18.82 3.05
N GLU A 207 -12.59 19.30 1.84
CA GLU A 207 -13.62 19.50 0.83
C GLU A 207 -14.38 18.17 0.60
N PRO A 208 -15.74 18.16 0.57
CA PRO A 208 -16.53 16.94 0.60
C PRO A 208 -16.18 15.87 -0.44
N ALA A 209 -15.72 16.23 -1.64
CA ALA A 209 -15.31 15.24 -2.64
C ALA A 209 -14.03 14.48 -2.24
N HIS A 210 -13.10 15.12 -1.52
CA HIS A 210 -11.90 14.47 -0.99
C HIS A 210 -12.21 13.51 0.17
N ALA A 211 -13.18 13.84 1.03
CA ALA A 211 -13.66 12.92 2.06
C ALA A 211 -14.44 11.74 1.43
N ALA A 212 -15.44 12.04 0.59
CA ALA A 212 -16.29 11.03 -0.06
C ALA A 212 -15.49 10.04 -0.94
N ALA A 213 -14.37 10.50 -1.51
CA ALA A 213 -13.42 9.68 -2.26
C ALA A 213 -12.83 8.54 -1.42
N LEU A 214 -12.27 8.84 -0.24
CA LEU A 214 -11.71 7.84 0.67
C LEU A 214 -12.82 7.00 1.30
N ALA A 215 -13.92 7.63 1.72
CA ALA A 215 -15.10 6.96 2.27
C ALA A 215 -15.64 5.84 1.35
N ARG A 216 -15.57 6.05 0.03
CA ARG A 216 -15.94 5.05 -0.99
C ARG A 216 -14.96 3.87 -1.04
N ILE A 217 -13.65 4.12 -0.91
CA ILE A 217 -12.64 3.05 -0.82
C ILE A 217 -12.82 2.29 0.50
N ARG A 218 -12.89 3.00 1.63
CA ARG A 218 -13.13 2.45 2.97
C ARG A 218 -14.32 1.50 2.91
N ARG A 219 -15.52 1.97 2.53
CA ARG A 219 -16.73 1.12 2.41
C ARG A 219 -16.58 -0.13 1.52
N ARG A 220 -15.71 -0.11 0.50
CA ARG A 220 -15.49 -1.25 -0.40
C ARG A 220 -14.53 -2.29 0.18
N HIS A 221 -13.61 -1.89 1.06
CA HIS A 221 -12.55 -2.74 1.59
C HIS A 221 -12.56 -2.76 3.14
N PRO A 222 -13.43 -3.57 3.78
CA PRO A 222 -13.52 -3.72 5.24
C PRO A 222 -12.21 -3.98 6.00
N PRO A 223 -11.17 -4.64 5.43
CA PRO A 223 -9.87 -4.75 6.08
C PRO A 223 -9.10 -3.43 6.27
N LEU A 224 -9.56 -2.33 5.65
CA LEU A 224 -9.01 -0.97 5.78
C LEU A 224 -9.89 -0.08 6.71
N TRP A 225 -10.71 -0.70 7.57
CA TRP A 225 -11.55 -0.01 8.56
C TRP A 225 -10.88 0.13 9.93
N GLY A 226 -9.58 -0.15 10.03
CA GLY A 226 -8.87 -0.06 11.29
C GLY A 226 -9.00 1.31 11.95
N GLU A 227 -8.87 1.30 13.27
CA GLU A 227 -8.75 2.49 14.09
C GLU A 227 -7.29 2.63 14.52
N MET A 228 -6.77 3.85 14.44
CA MET A 228 -5.41 4.14 14.85
C MET A 228 -5.30 4.25 16.37
N SER A 229 -4.14 3.89 16.92
CA SER A 229 -3.85 4.07 18.34
C SER A 229 -3.23 5.44 18.62
N ASP A 230 -3.91 6.22 19.46
CA ASP A 230 -3.47 7.52 20.02
C ASP A 230 -2.07 7.49 20.66
N ARG A 231 -1.55 6.29 20.95
CA ARG A 231 -0.22 6.07 21.53
C ARG A 231 0.93 6.62 20.67
N PHE A 232 0.73 6.73 19.36
CA PHE A 232 1.81 7.08 18.41
C PHE A 232 1.59 8.39 17.66
N TYR A 233 0.37 8.92 17.64
CA TYR A 233 0.00 10.11 16.90
C TYR A 233 -1.18 10.81 17.60
N ASP A 234 -1.22 12.14 17.51
CA ASP A 234 -2.43 12.92 17.80
C ASP A 234 -3.51 12.57 16.74
N PRO A 235 -4.68 12.04 17.12
CA PRO A 235 -5.75 11.73 16.18
C PRO A 235 -6.46 13.00 15.65
N THR A 236 -6.29 14.15 16.31
CA THR A 236 -7.00 15.41 16.00
C THR A 236 -6.26 16.33 15.03
N ARG A 237 -5.01 16.03 14.69
CA ARG A 237 -4.14 16.88 13.84
C ARG A 237 -3.76 16.23 12.52
N TYR A 238 -3.84 17.00 11.45
CA TYR A 238 -3.35 16.66 10.10
C TYR A 238 -3.86 15.30 9.57
N ARG A 239 -5.12 14.98 9.83
CA ARG A 239 -5.79 13.72 9.47
C ARG A 239 -7.18 13.98 8.92
N SER A 240 -7.70 13.05 8.12
CA SER A 240 -9.13 13.00 7.80
C SER A 240 -9.86 11.93 8.61
N GLY A 241 -11.17 12.13 8.81
CA GLY A 241 -12.05 11.11 9.40
C GLY A 241 -12.31 9.91 8.49
N GLU A 242 -11.82 9.92 7.25
CA GLU A 242 -12.04 8.88 6.23
C GLU A 242 -10.74 8.12 5.87
N MET A 243 -9.68 8.30 6.66
CA MET A 243 -8.39 7.58 6.54
C MET A 243 -8.60 6.07 6.40
N LEU A 244 -7.80 5.45 5.52
CA LEU A 244 -7.69 3.99 5.37
C LEU A 244 -6.58 3.49 6.30
N PHE A 245 -6.86 2.43 7.08
CA PHE A 245 -5.94 1.86 8.09
C PHE A 245 -6.17 0.37 8.33
#